data_AF-A0A955LFK7-F1
#
_entry.id   AF-A0A955LFK7-F1
#
_cell.length_a   1.000
_cell.length_b   1.000
_cell.length_c   1.000
_cell.angle_alpha   90.00
_cell.angle_beta   90.00
_cell.angle_gamma   90.00
#
_symmetry.space_group_name_H-M   'P 1'
#
loop_
_entity.id
_entity.type
_entity.pdbx_description
1 polymer ?
#
loop_
_entity_poly.entity_id
_entity_poly.type
_entity_poly.pdbx_seq_one_letter_code
_entity_poly.pdbx_strand_id
1 'polypeptide(L)'
;MNIAQLYEIVSSKYVFHRDTYPALKDINAGEPSHRAFALNHALLHTMKQVGKLATIAEAFDHTNTFDDNAKAMIREASAKLIVNAIQFAAHFDIDPASLETAIQESLS
;
A
#
# COMPACT_ATOMS: atom_id res chain seq x y z
N MET A 1 5.27 -11.02 14.20
CA MET A 1 4.64 -9.69 14.11
C MET A 1 3.18 -9.92 13.77
N ASN A 2 2.25 -9.41 14.56
CA ASN A 2 0.81 -9.47 14.26
C ASN A 2 0.37 -8.23 13.46
N ILE A 3 -0.90 -8.18 13.05
CA ILE A 3 -1.42 -7.06 12.24
C ILE A 3 -1.37 -5.72 12.99
N ALA A 4 -1.67 -5.70 14.29
CA ALA A 4 -1.59 -4.49 15.11
C ALA A 4 -0.18 -3.91 15.16
N GLN A 5 0.84 -4.77 15.36
CA GLN A 5 2.25 -4.36 15.35
C GLN A 5 2.69 -3.85 13.98
N LEU A 6 2.28 -4.54 12.91
CA LEU A 6 2.57 -4.09 11.54
C LEU A 6 1.90 -2.74 11.25
N TYR A 7 0.65 -2.58 11.69
CA TYR A 7 -0.11 -1.35 11.54
C TYR A 7 0.59 -0.17 12.22
N GLU A 8 1.03 -0.33 13.47
CA GLU A 8 1.76 0.70 14.21
C GLU A 8 3.06 1.11 13.50
N ILE A 9 3.81 0.14 12.98
CA ILE A 9 5.05 0.40 12.24
C ILE A 9 4.76 1.19 10.95
N VAL A 10 3.71 0.80 10.21
CA VAL A 10 3.38 1.46 8.94
C VAL A 10 2.82 2.86 9.19
N SER A 11 1.85 3.01 10.10
CA SER A 11 1.19 4.29 10.37
C SER A 11 2.15 5.33 10.96
N SER A 12 3.17 4.92 11.71
CA SER A 12 4.18 5.84 12.25
C SER A 12 5.25 6.25 11.23
N LYS A 13 5.60 5.39 10.28
CA LYS A 13 6.69 5.64 9.32
C LYS A 13 6.22 6.19 7.97
N TYR A 14 4.98 5.91 7.58
CA TYR A 14 4.44 6.25 6.26
C TYR A 14 3.37 7.34 6.38
N VAL A 15 3.76 8.49 6.91
CA VAL A 15 2.83 9.61 7.12
C VAL A 15 2.85 10.58 5.93
N PHE A 16 1.66 11.01 5.51
CA PHE A 16 1.49 12.08 4.54
C PHE A 16 1.72 13.43 5.22
N HIS A 17 2.94 13.95 5.11
CA HIS A 17 3.33 15.24 5.69
C HIS A 17 3.85 16.20 4.62
N ARG A 18 3.60 17.49 4.85
CA ARG A 18 4.00 18.60 3.97
C ARG A 18 5.50 18.70 3.71
N ASP A 19 6.32 18.26 4.65
CA ASP A 19 7.78 18.30 4.52
C ASP A 19 8.28 17.26 3.50
N THR A 20 7.51 16.18 3.33
CA THR A 20 7.78 15.11 2.35
C THR A 20 7.07 15.38 1.02
N TYR A 21 5.89 15.99 1.06
CA TYR A 21 5.02 16.19 -0.10
C TYR A 21 4.73 17.68 -0.32
N PRO A 22 5.39 18.33 -1.28
CA PRO A 22 5.17 19.76 -1.58
C PRO A 22 3.71 20.09 -1.93
N ALA A 23 2.97 19.13 -2.50
CA ALA A 23 1.55 19.28 -2.81
C ALA A 23 0.65 19.48 -1.57
N LEU A 24 1.15 19.14 -0.37
CA LEU A 24 0.45 19.32 0.90
C LEU A 24 0.88 20.60 1.64
N LYS A 25 1.75 21.44 1.06
CA LYS A 25 2.33 22.61 1.76
C LYS A 25 1.27 23.56 2.30
N ASP A 26 0.21 23.76 1.53
CA ASP A 26 -0.88 24.69 1.84
C ASP A 26 -2.19 23.96 2.18
N ILE A 27 -2.13 22.65 2.46
CA ILE A 27 -3.28 21.81 2.78
C ILE A 27 -3.13 21.30 4.21
N ASN A 28 -4.10 21.62 5.08
CA ASN A 28 -4.05 21.11 6.45
C ASN A 28 -4.46 19.63 6.53
N ALA A 29 -3.90 18.94 7.53
CA ALA A 29 -4.33 17.59 7.87
C ALA A 29 -5.84 17.60 8.19
N GLY A 30 -6.59 16.67 7.61
CA GLY A 30 -8.04 16.54 7.80
C GLY A 30 -8.90 17.25 6.74
N GLU A 31 -8.33 18.13 5.92
CA GLU A 31 -9.07 18.70 4.79
C GLU A 31 -9.44 17.63 3.75
N PRO A 32 -10.58 17.76 3.04
CA PRO A 32 -10.94 16.84 1.96
C PRO A 32 -9.85 16.73 0.87
N SER A 33 -9.16 17.83 0.58
CA SER A 33 -8.01 17.90 -0.32
C SER A 33 -6.83 17.04 0.16
N HIS A 34 -6.57 17.01 1.47
CA HIS A 34 -5.56 16.14 2.07
C HIS A 34 -5.92 14.67 1.90
N ARG A 35 -7.17 14.31 2.19
CA ARG A 35 -7.68 12.94 2.04
C ARG A 35 -7.63 12.49 0.59
N ALA A 36 -7.99 13.37 -0.35
CA ALA A 36 -7.90 13.11 -1.78
C ALA A 36 -6.44 12.89 -2.23
N PHE A 37 -5.50 13.70 -1.73
CA PHE A 37 -4.08 13.50 -2.00
C PHE A 37 -3.60 12.14 -1.50
N ALA A 38 -3.89 11.80 -0.24
CA ALA A 38 -3.49 10.54 0.36
C ALA A 38 -4.07 9.34 -0.40
N LEU A 39 -5.35 9.40 -0.77
CA LEU A 39 -6.00 8.40 -1.61
C LEU A 39 -5.29 8.23 -2.95
N ASN A 40 -5.11 9.32 -3.69
CA ASN A 40 -4.49 9.27 -5.01
C ASN A 40 -3.04 8.76 -4.94
N HIS A 41 -2.30 9.17 -3.92
CA HIS A 41 -0.92 8.74 -3.73
C HIS A 41 -0.82 7.26 -3.37
N ALA A 42 -1.62 6.78 -2.41
CA ALA A 42 -1.66 5.37 -2.05
C ALA A 42 -2.09 4.50 -3.24
N LEU A 43 -3.14 4.91 -3.98
CA LEU A 43 -3.60 4.22 -5.19
C LEU A 43 -2.51 4.17 -6.26
N LEU A 44 -1.81 5.27 -6.52
CA LEU A 44 -0.68 5.29 -7.46
C LEU A 44 0.38 4.25 -7.07
N HIS A 45 0.74 4.18 -5.79
CA HIS A 45 1.75 3.24 -5.30
C HIS A 45 1.28 1.79 -5.36
N THR A 46 -0.01 1.53 -5.13
CA THR A 46 -0.65 0.22 -5.34
C THR A 46 -0.60 -0.17 -6.81
N MET A 47 -1.03 0.70 -7.72
CA MET A 47 -1.02 0.43 -9.16
C MET A 47 0.39 0.19 -9.70
N LYS A 48 1.41 0.89 -9.18
CA LYS A 48 2.81 0.61 -9.50
C LYS A 48 3.24 -0.81 -9.13
N GLN A 49 2.77 -1.33 -7.99
CA GLN A 49 3.10 -2.71 -7.59
C GLN A 49 2.33 -3.73 -8.43
N VAL A 50 1.04 -3.48 -8.71
CA VAL A 50 0.24 -4.32 -9.62
C VAL A 50 0.89 -4.37 -11.01
N GLY A 51 1.38 -3.23 -11.52
CA GLY A 51 2.09 -3.18 -12.81
C GLY A 51 3.34 -4.06 -12.83
N LYS A 52 4.13 -4.09 -11.74
CA LYS A 52 5.27 -5.03 -11.63
C LYS A 52 4.83 -6.48 -11.71
N LEU A 53 3.73 -6.84 -11.04
CA LEU A 53 3.18 -8.20 -11.11
C LEU A 53 2.68 -8.54 -12.52
N ALA A 54 2.06 -7.58 -13.21
CA ALA A 54 1.65 -7.75 -14.59
C ALA A 54 2.84 -7.99 -15.54
N THR A 55 3.95 -7.27 -15.37
CA THR A 55 5.19 -7.52 -16.12
C THR A 55 5.73 -8.93 -15.92
N ILE A 56 5.61 -9.48 -14.70
CA ILE A 56 6.03 -10.85 -14.42
C ILE A 56 5.12 -11.86 -15.13
N ALA A 57 3.81 -11.63 -15.12
CA ALA A 57 2.86 -12.47 -15.83
C ALA A 57 3.13 -12.47 -17.35
N GLU A 58 3.33 -11.30 -17.94
CA GLU A 58 3.68 -11.14 -19.36
C GLU A 58 5.01 -11.83 -19.70
N ALA A 59 6.04 -11.65 -18.86
CA ALA A 59 7.32 -12.33 -19.06
C ALA A 59 7.18 -13.85 -19.00
N PHE A 60 6.33 -14.38 -18.12
CA PHE A 60 6.04 -15.81 -18.07
C PHE A 60 5.35 -16.29 -19.35
N ASP A 61 4.36 -15.58 -19.86
CA ASP A 61 3.66 -15.97 -21.11
C ASP A 61 4.60 -16.04 -22.32
N HIS A 62 5.65 -15.21 -22.35
CA HIS A 62 6.62 -15.19 -23.46
C HIS A 62 7.81 -16.15 -23.27
N THR A 63 8.21 -16.44 -22.04
CA THR A 63 9.43 -17.22 -21.76
C THR A 63 9.17 -18.58 -21.14
N ASN A 64 7.96 -18.80 -20.60
CA ASN A 64 7.56 -19.95 -19.79
C ASN A 64 8.50 -20.21 -18.60
N THR A 65 9.09 -19.15 -18.04
CA THR A 65 10.04 -19.24 -16.92
C THR A 65 9.69 -18.31 -15.77
N PHE A 66 9.89 -18.82 -14.55
CA PHE A 66 9.79 -18.07 -13.30
C PHE A 66 11.17 -18.08 -12.61
N ASP A 67 11.97 -17.06 -12.89
CA ASP A 67 13.32 -16.96 -12.35
C ASP A 67 13.36 -16.32 -10.95
N ASP A 68 14.56 -16.22 -10.38
CA ASP A 68 14.73 -15.63 -9.05
C ASP A 68 14.45 -14.11 -9.03
N ASN A 69 14.57 -13.43 -10.18
CA ASN A 69 14.16 -12.04 -10.32
C ASN A 69 12.64 -11.89 -10.19
N ALA A 70 11.86 -12.77 -10.83
CA ALA A 70 10.41 -12.81 -10.69
C ALA A 70 9.98 -13.04 -9.24
N LYS A 71 10.61 -13.99 -8.54
CA LYS A 71 10.36 -14.22 -7.10
C LYS A 71 10.68 -12.99 -6.25
N ALA A 72 11.81 -12.32 -6.52
CA ALA A 72 12.22 -11.12 -5.79
C ALA A 72 11.23 -9.97 -6.00
N MET A 73 10.78 -9.77 -7.24
CA MET A 73 9.78 -8.74 -7.57
C MET A 73 8.40 -9.05 -6.96
N ILE A 74 7.95 -10.31 -6.98
CA ILE A 74 6.71 -10.71 -6.28
C ILE A 74 6.82 -10.37 -4.81
N ARG A 75 7.90 -10.81 -4.13
CA ARG A 75 8.10 -10.53 -2.71
C ARG A 75 8.05 -9.04 -2.39
N GLU A 76 8.75 -8.23 -3.19
CA GLU A 76 8.76 -6.77 -3.03
C GLU A 76 7.37 -6.16 -3.25
N ALA A 77 6.70 -6.53 -4.34
CA ALA A 77 5.39 -6.00 -4.70
C ALA A 77 4.33 -6.39 -3.67
N SER A 78 4.29 -7.66 -3.24
CA SER A 78 3.38 -8.14 -2.19
C SER A 78 3.58 -7.40 -0.87
N ALA A 79 4.84 -7.23 -0.42
CA ALA A 79 5.13 -6.48 0.81
C ALA A 79 4.67 -5.03 0.71
N LYS A 80 4.93 -4.36 -0.42
CA LYS A 80 4.52 -2.97 -0.65
C LYS A 80 3.00 -2.82 -0.78
N LEU A 81 2.30 -3.78 -1.36
CA LEU A 81 0.84 -3.79 -1.41
C LEU A 81 0.22 -3.85 -0.01
N ILE A 82 0.76 -4.69 0.88
CA ILE A 82 0.34 -4.75 2.28
C ILE A 82 0.60 -3.42 2.99
N VAL A 83 1.80 -2.84 2.82
CA VAL A 83 2.14 -1.53 3.40
C VAL A 83 1.18 -0.44 2.92
N ASN A 84 0.90 -0.37 1.61
CA ASN A 84 -0.02 0.63 1.06
C ASN A 84 -1.45 0.45 1.58
N ALA A 85 -1.93 -0.79 1.71
CA ALA A 85 -3.27 -1.08 2.23
C ALA A 85 -3.41 -0.65 3.70
N ILE A 86 -2.40 -0.92 4.52
CA ILE A 86 -2.37 -0.51 5.93
C ILE A 86 -2.23 1.01 6.06
N GLN A 87 -1.36 1.64 5.27
CA GLN A 87 -1.23 3.09 5.23
C GLN A 87 -2.57 3.74 4.87
N PHE A 88 -3.30 3.13 3.93
CA PHE A 88 -4.63 3.58 3.53
C PHE A 88 -5.64 3.46 4.67
N ALA A 89 -5.75 2.28 5.29
CA ALA A 89 -6.60 2.08 6.46
C ALA A 89 -6.31 3.11 7.57
N ALA A 90 -5.03 3.32 7.88
CA ALA A 90 -4.62 4.27 8.89
C ALA A 90 -4.94 5.72 8.57
N HIS A 91 -4.84 6.12 7.31
CA HIS A 91 -5.18 7.48 6.92
C HIS A 91 -6.68 7.79 6.99
N PHE A 92 -7.52 6.75 6.85
CA PHE A 92 -8.98 6.87 6.88
C PHE A 92 -9.58 6.42 8.20
N ASP A 93 -8.79 6.48 9.28
CA ASP A 93 -9.23 6.21 10.66
C ASP A 93 -9.81 4.79 10.86
N ILE A 94 -9.42 3.82 10.02
CA ILE A 94 -9.79 2.41 10.18
C ILE A 94 -8.79 1.76 11.12
N ASP A 95 -9.22 1.48 12.35
CA ASP A 95 -8.36 0.88 13.36
C ASP A 95 -7.91 -0.55 12.99
N PRO A 96 -6.82 -1.06 13.61
CA PRO A 96 -6.28 -2.37 13.27
C PRO A 96 -7.24 -3.54 13.47
N ALA A 97 -8.15 -3.47 14.46
CA ALA A 97 -9.09 -4.55 14.73
C ALA A 97 -10.19 -4.58 13.67
N SER A 98 -10.71 -3.42 13.29
CA SER A 98 -11.65 -3.29 12.17
C SER A 98 -11.05 -3.79 10.86
N LEU A 99 -9.78 -3.47 10.59
CA LEU A 99 -9.07 -3.98 9.42
C LEU A 99 -8.89 -5.51 9.47
N GLU A 100 -8.54 -6.06 10.63
CA GLU A 100 -8.40 -7.51 10.82
C GLU A 100 -9.72 -8.24 10.57
N THR A 101 -10.83 -7.73 11.10
CA THR A 101 -12.17 -8.27 10.84
C THR A 101 -12.50 -8.25 9.35
N ALA A 102 -12.29 -7.13 8.65
CA ALA A 102 -12.54 -7.03 7.22
C ALA A 102 -11.69 -8.02 6.39
N ILE A 103 -10.44 -8.26 6.80
CA ILE A 103 -9.59 -9.28 6.17
C ILE A 103 -10.17 -10.68 6.40
N GLN A 104 -10.57 -11.01 7.62
CA GLN A 104 -11.16 -12.32 7.94
C GLN A 104 -12.45 -12.56 7.13
N GLU A 105 -13.32 -11.56 7.02
CA GLU A 105 -14.54 -11.60 6.21
C GLU A 105 -14.25 -11.78 4.72
N SER A 106 -13.14 -11.23 4.20
CA SER A 106 -12.75 -11.40 2.80
C SER A 106 -12.24 -12.81 2.44
N LEU A 107 -11.96 -13.63 3.45
CA LEU A 107 -11.44 -15.00 3.30
C LEU A 107 -12.52 -16.08 3.48
N SER A 108 -13.71 -15.70 3.94
CA SER A 108 -14.89 -16.57 4.07
C SER A 108 -15.77 -16.56 2.84
#